data_AF-A0A316X0U0-F1
#
_entry.id   AF-A0A316X0U0-F1
#
_cell.length_a   1.000
_cell.length_b   1.000
_cell.length_c   1.000
_cell.angle_alpha   90.00
_cell.angle_beta   90.00
_cell.angle_gamma   90.00
#
_symmetry.space_group_name_H-M   'P 1'
#
loop_
_entity.id
_entity.type
_entity.pdbx_description
1 polymer ?
#
loop_
_entity_poly.entity_id
_entity_poly.type
_entity_poly.pdbx_seq_one_letter_code
_entity_poly.pdbx_strand_id
1 'polypeptide(L)'
;MKKIVLLPFCLLFIFCSNQIKLNKGKDIDIIFPLKHIDTQSTEAIEEIIKNNTNNTYIIDPLGFYGESFVLENGKILNPYLYFRSGYYSRNDRSCHEDLIILKPFQAIHHSIIFDKNNRAVYRYAKSNKYEQIVKSFHNRYNATILGCESYVKELESKGYKILEDSIVTKIPLQP
;
A
#
# COMPACT_ATOMS: atom_id res chain seq x y z
N MET A 1 54.71 18.10 -27.10
CA MET A 1 53.53 17.28 -27.48
C MET A 1 52.68 17.05 -26.24
N LYS A 2 51.55 17.75 -26.08
CA LYS A 2 50.63 17.56 -24.95
C LYS A 2 49.59 16.51 -25.34
N LYS A 3 49.55 15.37 -24.64
CA LYS A 3 48.52 14.36 -24.80
C LYS A 3 47.27 14.83 -24.05
N ILE A 4 46.20 15.13 -24.79
CA ILE A 4 44.89 15.38 -24.22
C ILE A 4 44.25 14.01 -23.98
N VAL A 5 44.04 13.66 -22.72
CA VAL A 5 43.27 12.49 -22.31
C VAL A 5 41.81 12.93 -22.27
N LEU A 6 41.02 12.50 -23.25
CA LEU A 6 39.57 12.63 -23.22
C LEU A 6 39.01 11.49 -22.37
N LEU A 7 38.57 11.82 -21.15
CA LEU A 7 37.75 10.93 -20.33
C LEU A 7 36.32 10.93 -20.90
N PRO A 8 35.74 9.78 -21.26
CA PRO A 8 34.33 9.73 -21.62
C PRO A 8 33.51 9.94 -20.35
N PHE A 9 32.81 11.08 -20.27
CA PHE A 9 31.77 11.33 -19.27
C PHE A 9 30.66 10.30 -19.51
N CYS A 10 30.69 9.20 -18.76
CA CYS A 10 29.56 8.28 -18.66
C CYS A 10 28.42 9.06 -18.00
N LEU A 11 27.50 9.59 -18.82
CA LEU A 11 26.17 10.01 -18.39
C LEU A 11 25.46 8.76 -17.88
N LEU A 12 25.66 8.46 -16.60
CA LEU A 12 24.80 7.57 -15.85
C LEU A 12 23.43 8.25 -15.85
N PHE A 13 22.57 7.84 -16.78
CA PHE A 13 21.14 8.09 -16.72
C PHE A 13 20.64 7.40 -15.45
N ILE A 14 20.72 8.11 -14.33
CA ILE A 14 20.01 7.73 -13.11
C ILE A 14 18.54 7.94 -13.45
N PHE A 15 17.91 6.89 -13.98
CA PHE A 15 16.46 6.79 -13.98
C PHE A 15 16.05 6.72 -12.50
N CYS A 16 15.88 7.88 -11.88
CA CYS A 16 15.24 8.00 -10.57
C CYS A 16 13.80 7.50 -10.72
N SER A 17 13.62 6.19 -10.51
CA SER A 17 12.31 5.61 -10.26
C SER A 17 11.83 6.19 -8.93
N ASN A 18 10.85 7.10 -8.98
CA ASN A 18 10.23 7.70 -7.79
C ASN A 18 9.25 6.68 -7.16
N GLN A 19 9.76 5.51 -6.81
CA GLN A 19 9.02 4.56 -6.00
C GLN A 19 8.96 5.06 -4.57
N ILE A 20 7.79 4.97 -3.95
CA ILE A 20 7.56 5.46 -2.58
C ILE A 20 7.36 4.26 -1.68
N LYS A 21 8.24 4.05 -0.70
CA LYS A 21 7.97 3.11 0.38
C LYS A 21 6.87 3.68 1.27
N LEU A 22 5.76 2.96 1.42
CA LEU A 22 4.55 3.43 2.11
C LEU A 22 4.56 3.13 3.60
N ASN A 23 5.10 1.96 3.99
CA ASN A 23 5.06 1.44 5.34
C ASN A 23 6.34 1.79 6.14
N LYS A 24 6.25 1.71 7.47
CA LYS A 24 7.39 1.99 8.37
C LYS A 24 8.20 0.75 8.72
N GLY A 25 7.61 -0.43 8.62
CA GLY A 25 8.25 -1.71 8.93
C GLY A 25 9.53 -1.93 8.14
N LYS A 26 10.47 -2.66 8.74
CA LYS A 26 11.74 -3.05 8.12
C LYS A 26 11.70 -4.45 7.50
N ASP A 27 10.79 -5.29 7.99
CA ASP A 27 10.73 -6.71 7.64
C ASP A 27 10.06 -6.92 6.28
N ILE A 28 9.00 -6.14 6.01
CA ILE A 28 8.32 -6.07 4.71
C ILE A 28 8.47 -4.65 4.17
N ASP A 29 8.70 -4.51 2.87
CA ASP A 29 8.53 -3.24 2.15
C ASP A 29 7.23 -3.29 1.35
N ILE A 30 6.40 -2.26 1.48
CA ILE A 30 5.24 -2.01 0.63
C ILE A 30 5.56 -0.75 -0.17
N ILE A 31 5.72 -0.91 -1.48
CA ILE A 31 6.25 0.13 -2.36
C ILE A 31 5.18 0.50 -3.39
N PHE A 32 4.85 1.77 -3.42
CA PHE A 32 3.97 2.36 -4.41
C PHE A 32 4.75 2.64 -5.70
N PRO A 33 4.30 2.10 -6.85
CA PRO A 33 5.08 2.15 -8.09
C PRO A 33 4.93 3.47 -8.85
N LEU A 34 3.88 4.25 -8.56
CA LEU A 34 3.54 5.47 -9.31
C LEU A 34 3.99 6.73 -8.58
N LYS A 35 4.08 7.84 -9.32
CA LYS A 35 4.36 9.17 -8.74
C LYS A 35 3.11 9.84 -8.14
N HIS A 36 1.94 9.46 -8.64
CA HIS A 36 0.64 9.99 -8.25
C HIS A 36 -0.44 8.94 -8.49
N ILE A 37 -1.62 9.14 -7.91
CA ILE A 37 -2.85 8.41 -8.23
C ILE A 37 -3.66 9.26 -9.22
N ASP A 38 -3.97 8.72 -10.39
CA ASP A 38 -4.98 9.29 -11.28
C ASP A 38 -6.37 9.03 -10.68
N THR A 39 -7.06 10.09 -10.29
CA THR A 39 -8.37 9.99 -9.64
C THR A 39 -9.50 9.57 -10.59
N GLN A 40 -9.25 9.58 -11.90
CA GLN A 40 -10.20 9.10 -12.93
C GLN A 40 -9.89 7.68 -13.40
N SER A 41 -8.74 7.11 -13.03
CA SER A 41 -8.38 5.75 -13.42
C SER A 41 -9.29 4.72 -12.75
N THR A 42 -9.68 3.71 -13.52
CA THR A 42 -10.40 2.52 -13.03
C THR A 42 -9.48 1.33 -12.80
N GLU A 43 -8.19 1.47 -13.11
CA GLU A 43 -7.22 0.40 -12.96
C GLU A 43 -6.79 0.27 -11.49
N ALA A 44 -6.76 -0.96 -10.99
CA ALA A 44 -6.20 -1.24 -9.68
C ALA A 44 -4.69 -1.01 -9.72
N ILE A 45 -4.17 -0.24 -8.76
CA ILE A 45 -2.73 -0.10 -8.60
C ILE A 45 -2.24 -1.34 -7.84
N GLU A 46 -1.23 -1.99 -8.40
CA GLU A 46 -0.53 -3.10 -7.76
C GLU A 46 0.75 -2.60 -7.12
N GLU A 47 0.85 -2.70 -5.81
CA GLU A 47 2.07 -2.36 -5.08
C GLU A 47 3.08 -3.50 -5.13
N ILE A 48 4.35 -3.14 -5.01
CA ILE A 48 5.42 -4.12 -4.82
C ILE A 48 5.49 -4.42 -3.34
N ILE A 49 5.19 -5.66 -2.96
CA ILE A 49 5.30 -6.14 -1.59
C ILE A 49 6.50 -7.07 -1.52
N LYS A 50 7.50 -6.71 -0.72
CA LYS A 50 8.75 -7.45 -0.62
C LYS A 50 9.04 -7.86 0.80
N ASN A 51 9.33 -9.14 1.01
CA ASN A 51 9.85 -9.65 2.27
C ASN A 51 11.36 -9.53 2.30
N ASN A 52 11.91 -8.96 3.36
CA ASN A 52 13.34 -8.78 3.56
C ASN A 52 13.92 -9.75 4.62
N THR A 53 13.12 -10.73 5.05
CA THR A 53 13.49 -11.65 6.14
C THR A 53 13.36 -13.12 5.72
N ASN A 54 13.79 -13.99 6.64
CA ASN A 54 13.65 -15.44 6.54
C ASN A 54 12.30 -15.97 7.05
N ASN A 55 11.38 -15.12 7.50
CA ASN A 55 10.06 -15.53 7.96
C ASN A 55 9.05 -15.56 6.81
N THR A 56 8.02 -16.38 6.90
CA THR A 56 6.83 -16.27 6.04
C THR A 56 5.81 -15.35 6.70
N TYR A 57 5.25 -14.42 5.93
CA TYR A 57 4.23 -13.49 6.43
C TYR A 57 2.84 -13.76 5.90
N ILE A 58 1.85 -13.53 6.75
CA ILE A 58 0.43 -13.44 6.43
C ILE A 58 0.08 -11.96 6.36
N ILE A 59 -0.41 -11.51 5.20
CA ILE A 59 -0.84 -10.13 4.98
C ILE A 59 -2.28 -10.17 4.49
N ASP A 60 -3.18 -9.48 5.19
CA ASP A 60 -4.52 -9.24 4.70
C ASP A 60 -4.50 -7.95 3.86
N PRO A 61 -4.71 -8.01 2.53
CA PRO A 61 -4.75 -6.82 1.70
C PRO A 61 -5.91 -5.88 2.05
N LEU A 62 -6.88 -6.33 2.84
CA LEU A 62 -7.99 -5.56 3.39
C LEU A 62 -7.81 -5.20 4.87
N GLY A 63 -6.68 -5.58 5.47
CA GLY A 63 -6.41 -5.49 6.91
C GLY A 63 -5.80 -4.17 7.38
N PHE A 64 -5.62 -3.19 6.49
CA PHE A 64 -5.19 -1.86 6.88
C PHE A 64 -6.39 -1.00 7.28
N TYR A 65 -6.45 -0.67 8.57
CA TYR A 65 -7.50 0.17 9.15
C TYR A 65 -6.89 1.46 9.69
N GLY A 66 -7.57 2.58 9.46
CA GLY A 66 -7.15 3.85 10.03
C GLY A 66 -7.94 5.03 9.48
N GLU A 67 -7.21 6.11 9.21
CA GLU A 67 -7.75 7.36 8.72
C GLU A 67 -7.06 7.75 7.42
N SER A 68 -7.88 8.14 6.44
CA SER A 68 -7.43 8.77 5.22
C SER A 68 -8.29 9.97 4.88
N PHE A 69 -7.63 11.05 4.46
CA PHE A 69 -8.27 12.28 4.03
C PHE A 69 -7.48 12.93 2.91
N VAL A 70 -8.15 13.80 2.16
CA VAL A 70 -7.54 14.55 1.05
C VAL A 70 -7.24 15.97 1.50
N LEU A 71 -6.07 16.47 1.10
CA LEU A 71 -5.74 17.88 1.13
C LEU A 71 -5.96 18.49 -0.26
N GLU A 72 -6.62 19.65 -0.31
CA GLU A 72 -6.69 20.54 -1.47
C GLU A 72 -5.86 21.79 -1.16
N ASN A 73 -4.82 22.04 -1.96
CA ASN A 73 -3.90 23.17 -1.78
C ASN A 73 -3.38 23.29 -0.32
N GLY A 74 -3.13 22.15 0.33
CA GLY A 74 -2.63 22.05 1.70
C GLY A 74 -3.68 22.14 2.81
N LYS A 75 -4.97 22.28 2.49
CA LYS A 75 -6.08 22.30 3.47
C LYS A 75 -6.93 21.06 3.34
N ILE A 76 -7.52 20.58 4.44
CA ILE A 76 -8.42 19.42 4.38
C ILE A 76 -9.59 19.72 3.44
N LEU A 77 -9.76 18.88 2.44
CA LEU A 77 -10.90 18.88 1.54
C LEU A 77 -12.04 18.12 2.21
N ASN A 78 -13.21 18.73 2.35
CA ASN A 78 -14.37 18.04 2.88
C ASN A 78 -14.95 17.10 1.82
N PRO A 79 -15.29 15.85 2.16
CA PRO A 79 -15.94 14.94 1.24
C PRO A 79 -17.30 15.49 0.79
N TYR A 80 -17.59 15.32 -0.50
CA TYR A 80 -18.91 15.62 -1.06
C TYR A 80 -19.96 14.59 -0.64
N LEU A 81 -19.54 13.34 -0.45
CA LEU A 81 -20.39 12.23 -0.05
C LEU A 81 -19.59 11.22 0.78
N TYR A 82 -20.29 10.42 1.58
CA TYR A 82 -19.79 9.19 2.15
C TYR A 82 -20.65 8.02 1.67
N PHE A 83 -20.04 6.98 1.11
CA PHE A 83 -20.78 5.76 0.80
C PHE A 83 -21.07 4.98 2.08
N ARG A 84 -22.22 4.32 2.14
CA ARG A 84 -22.53 3.35 3.21
C ARG A 84 -22.28 1.95 2.68
N SER A 85 -21.32 1.25 3.28
CA SER A 85 -21.15 -0.19 3.09
C SER A 85 -21.08 -0.88 4.46
N GLY A 86 -21.66 -2.07 4.57
CA GLY A 86 -21.44 -2.94 5.72
C GLY A 86 -20.06 -3.59 5.63
N TYR A 87 -19.60 -4.15 6.75
CA TYR A 87 -18.51 -5.12 6.69
C TYR A 87 -19.01 -6.35 5.95
N TYR A 88 -18.25 -6.82 4.97
CA TYR A 88 -18.49 -8.12 4.36
C TYR A 88 -17.71 -9.16 5.17
N SER A 89 -18.39 -10.21 5.61
CA SER A 89 -17.73 -11.36 6.24
C SER A 89 -17.14 -12.25 5.15
N ARG A 90 -15.90 -12.68 5.35
CA ARG A 90 -15.25 -13.73 4.59
C ARG A 90 -15.59 -15.08 5.21
N ASN A 91 -15.74 -16.09 4.34
CA ASN A 91 -15.71 -17.48 4.76
C ASN A 91 -14.28 -18.03 4.61
N ASP A 92 -14.04 -19.25 5.08
CA ASP A 92 -12.71 -19.85 5.03
C ASP A 92 -12.14 -19.89 3.61
N ARG A 93 -12.97 -20.18 2.59
CA ARG A 93 -12.52 -20.18 1.19
C ARG A 93 -12.04 -18.80 0.75
N SER A 94 -12.82 -17.75 1.01
CA SER A 94 -12.42 -16.37 0.72
C SER A 94 -11.13 -16.00 1.46
N CYS A 95 -10.94 -16.46 2.69
CA CYS A 95 -9.70 -16.25 3.43
C CYS A 95 -8.48 -16.94 2.79
N HIS A 96 -8.66 -18.13 2.21
CA HIS A 96 -7.59 -18.82 1.48
C HIS A 96 -7.23 -18.11 0.17
N GLU A 97 -8.21 -17.50 -0.48
CA GLU A 97 -8.03 -16.78 -1.75
C GLU A 97 -7.49 -15.36 -1.55
N ASP A 98 -7.92 -14.66 -0.49
CA ASP A 98 -7.61 -13.24 -0.26
C ASP A 98 -6.32 -13.00 0.53
N LEU A 99 -5.97 -13.87 1.50
CA LEU A 99 -4.78 -13.64 2.33
C LEU A 99 -3.50 -13.88 1.53
N ILE A 100 -2.61 -12.90 1.57
CA ILE A 100 -1.30 -12.99 0.94
C ILE A 100 -0.37 -13.79 1.86
N ILE A 101 0.17 -14.89 1.31
CA ILE A 101 1.25 -15.66 1.94
C ILE A 101 2.57 -15.27 1.30
N LEU A 102 3.31 -14.39 1.97
CA LEU A 102 4.55 -13.85 1.45
C LEU A 102 5.75 -14.64 2.00
N LYS A 103 6.36 -15.45 1.13
CA LYS A 103 7.49 -16.34 1.47
C LYS A 103 8.77 -15.54 1.79
N PRO A 104 9.76 -16.18 2.44
CA PRO A 104 11.07 -15.57 2.68
C PRO A 104 11.67 -14.96 1.42
N PHE A 105 12.13 -13.72 1.53
CA PHE A 105 12.77 -12.97 0.43
C PHE A 105 11.95 -12.83 -0.87
N GLN A 106 10.66 -13.15 -0.84
CA GLN A 106 9.77 -13.03 -1.99
C GLN A 106 9.39 -11.57 -2.24
N ALA A 107 9.29 -11.20 -3.51
CA ALA A 107 8.63 -9.98 -3.96
C ALA A 107 7.44 -10.36 -4.85
N ILE A 108 6.32 -9.68 -4.66
CA ILE A 108 5.11 -9.82 -5.48
C ILE A 108 4.56 -8.45 -5.87
N HIS A 109 3.73 -8.44 -6.90
CA HIS A 109 2.86 -7.31 -7.22
C HIS A 109 1.45 -7.67 -6.75
N HIS A 110 0.84 -6.80 -5.95
CA HIS A 110 -0.52 -7.02 -5.45
C HIS A 110 -1.14 -5.71 -4.99
N SER A 111 -2.43 -5.52 -5.23
CA SER A 111 -3.17 -4.35 -4.74
C SER A 111 -3.48 -4.46 -3.25
N ILE A 112 -3.24 -3.39 -2.49
CA ILE A 112 -3.60 -3.27 -1.06
C ILE A 112 -4.57 -2.11 -0.87
N ILE A 113 -5.62 -2.34 -0.07
CA ILE A 113 -6.49 -1.25 0.41
C ILE A 113 -5.87 -0.66 1.67
N PHE A 114 -5.19 0.48 1.54
CA PHE A 114 -4.47 1.11 2.65
C PHE A 114 -5.33 1.76 3.73
N ASP A 115 -6.62 1.98 3.48
CA ASP A 115 -7.57 2.34 4.53
C ASP A 115 -8.94 1.76 4.18
N LYS A 116 -9.25 0.61 4.77
CA LYS A 116 -10.51 -0.11 4.54
C LYS A 116 -11.73 0.68 5.01
N ASN A 117 -11.58 1.61 5.95
CA ASN A 117 -12.67 2.39 6.51
C ASN A 117 -12.92 3.70 5.74
N ASN A 118 -12.04 4.10 4.83
CA ASN A 118 -12.25 5.29 4.03
C ASN A 118 -13.45 5.11 3.08
N ARG A 119 -14.48 5.93 3.28
CA ARG A 119 -15.71 5.94 2.47
C ARG A 119 -15.97 7.29 1.80
N ALA A 120 -15.00 8.19 1.91
CA ALA A 120 -15.12 9.56 1.46
C ALA A 120 -15.05 9.64 -0.07
N VAL A 121 -15.92 10.45 -0.64
CA VAL A 121 -15.93 10.80 -2.05
C VAL A 121 -15.61 12.26 -2.19
N TYR A 122 -14.62 12.56 -3.01
CA TYR A 122 -14.16 13.92 -3.25
C TYR A 122 -14.52 14.37 -4.66
N ARG A 123 -14.68 15.68 -4.82
CA ARG A 123 -14.78 16.32 -6.14
C ARG A 123 -13.49 17.07 -6.39
N TYR A 124 -12.87 16.80 -7.53
CA TYR A 124 -11.59 17.38 -7.88
C TYR A 124 -11.76 18.40 -9.01
N ALA A 125 -11.24 19.60 -8.80
CA ALA A 125 -11.03 20.62 -9.84
C ALA A 125 -9.62 20.53 -10.42
N LYS A 126 -9.48 20.49 -11.75
CA LYS A 126 -8.20 20.34 -12.47
C LYS A 126 -7.14 21.40 -12.16
N SER A 127 -7.53 22.58 -11.67
CA SER A 127 -6.61 23.68 -11.37
C SER A 127 -5.89 23.55 -10.02
N ASN A 128 -6.33 22.63 -9.15
CA ASN A 128 -5.87 22.56 -7.78
C ASN A 128 -4.90 21.39 -7.57
N LYS A 129 -4.10 21.47 -6.51
CA LYS A 129 -3.17 20.41 -6.10
C LYS A 129 -3.81 19.58 -5.00
N TYR A 130 -3.75 18.26 -5.15
CA TYR A 130 -4.35 17.33 -4.21
C TYR A 130 -3.38 16.30 -3.71
N GLU A 131 -3.55 15.92 -2.45
CA GLU A 131 -2.67 14.97 -1.77
C GLU A 131 -3.53 14.10 -0.85
N GLN A 132 -3.47 12.79 -1.02
CA GLN A 132 -4.08 11.85 -0.10
C GLN A 132 -3.13 11.61 1.07
N ILE A 133 -3.61 11.83 2.28
CA ILE A 133 -2.94 11.43 3.50
C ILE A 133 -3.52 10.09 3.92
N VAL A 134 -2.66 9.12 4.18
CA VAL A 134 -3.05 7.79 4.67
C VAL A 134 -2.30 7.52 5.96
N LYS A 135 -3.05 7.20 7.01
CA LYS A 135 -2.55 6.78 8.31
C LYS A 135 -3.30 5.53 8.73
N SER A 136 -2.70 4.36 8.57
CA SER A 136 -3.33 3.09 8.88
C SER A 136 -2.36 2.10 9.49
N PHE A 137 -2.91 1.04 10.07
CA PHE A 137 -2.12 -0.07 10.60
C PHE A 137 -2.74 -1.40 10.24
N HIS A 138 -1.88 -2.40 10.17
CA HIS A 138 -2.20 -3.81 9.97
C HIS A 138 -1.68 -4.57 11.18
N ASN A 139 -2.52 -5.45 11.73
CA ASN A 139 -2.18 -6.31 12.85
C ASN A 139 -3.03 -7.59 12.80
N ARG A 140 -2.77 -8.52 13.72
CA ARG A 140 -3.54 -9.75 13.87
C ARG A 140 -5.05 -9.52 13.96
N TYR A 141 -5.48 -8.54 14.75
CA TYR A 141 -6.91 -8.25 14.92
C TYR A 141 -7.56 -7.84 13.59
N ASN A 142 -6.96 -6.91 12.85
CA ASN A 142 -7.50 -6.43 11.59
C ASN A 142 -7.46 -7.51 10.50
N ALA A 143 -6.45 -8.39 10.51
CA ALA A 143 -6.37 -9.50 9.57
C ALA A 143 -7.48 -10.55 9.78
N THR A 144 -8.02 -10.67 11.01
CA THR A 144 -9.02 -11.69 11.34
C THR A 144 -10.44 -11.15 11.57
N ILE A 145 -10.62 -9.83 11.74
CA ILE A 145 -11.93 -9.20 12.03
C ILE A 145 -13.02 -9.54 11.01
N LEU A 146 -12.63 -9.82 9.76
CA LEU A 146 -13.56 -10.20 8.68
C LEU A 146 -13.81 -11.72 8.57
N GLY A 147 -13.44 -12.53 9.57
CA GLY A 147 -13.79 -13.95 9.63
C GLY A 147 -12.65 -14.94 9.36
N CYS A 148 -11.41 -14.48 9.18
CA CYS A 148 -10.28 -15.34 8.83
C CYS A 148 -9.54 -15.99 10.00
N GLU A 149 -10.11 -15.94 11.21
CA GLU A 149 -9.46 -16.39 12.44
C GLU A 149 -9.03 -17.86 12.40
N SER A 150 -9.86 -18.76 11.84
CA SER A 150 -9.55 -20.20 11.77
C SER A 150 -8.32 -20.46 10.90
N TYR A 151 -8.33 -19.93 9.67
CA TYR A 151 -7.23 -20.11 8.73
C TYR A 151 -5.93 -19.43 9.19
N VAL A 152 -6.04 -18.23 9.75
CA VAL A 152 -4.88 -17.53 10.32
C VAL A 152 -4.23 -18.36 11.45
N LYS A 153 -5.02 -18.94 12.35
CA LYS A 153 -4.50 -19.84 13.41
C LYS A 153 -3.77 -21.06 12.83
N GLU A 154 -4.32 -21.66 11.77
CA GLU A 154 -3.67 -22.77 11.07
C GLU A 154 -2.28 -22.35 10.54
N LEU A 155 -2.18 -21.18 9.89
CA LEU A 155 -0.92 -20.66 9.36
C LEU A 155 0.07 -20.27 10.47
N GLU A 156 -0.40 -19.65 11.55
CA GLU A 156 0.42 -19.33 12.73
C GLU A 156 1.00 -20.61 13.36
N SER A 157 0.23 -21.71 13.41
CA SER A 157 0.71 -23.02 13.90
C SER A 157 1.82 -23.62 13.04
N LYS A 158 1.93 -23.22 11.77
CA LYS A 158 3.02 -23.58 10.85
C LYS A 158 4.22 -22.65 10.97
N GLY A 159 4.18 -21.68 11.90
CA GLY A 159 5.23 -20.71 12.17
C GLY A 159 5.15 -19.44 11.31
N TYR A 160 4.03 -19.19 10.62
CA TYR A 160 3.89 -17.99 9.80
C TYR A 160 3.56 -16.80 10.71
N LYS A 161 4.04 -15.61 10.34
CA LYS A 161 3.85 -14.39 11.14
C LYS A 161 2.83 -13.49 10.49
N ILE A 162 1.87 -12.98 11.24
CA ILE A 162 1.03 -11.91 10.72
C ILE A 162 1.86 -10.63 10.63
N LEU A 163 1.68 -9.86 9.56
CA LEU A 163 2.28 -8.55 9.45
C LEU A 163 1.76 -7.62 10.56
N GLU A 164 2.66 -7.01 11.30
CA GLU A 164 2.38 -5.97 12.29
C GLU A 164 3.09 -4.69 11.81
N ASP A 165 2.34 -3.78 11.21
CA ASP A 165 2.93 -2.61 10.55
C ASP A 165 1.97 -1.42 10.48
N SER A 166 2.51 -0.26 10.12
CA SER A 166 1.77 0.98 9.90
C SER A 166 2.22 1.67 8.62
N ILE A 167 1.25 2.30 7.97
CA ILE A 167 1.44 3.17 6.82
C ILE A 167 1.15 4.60 7.29
N VAL A 168 2.11 5.49 7.07
CA VAL A 168 1.95 6.93 7.27
C VAL A 168 2.60 7.60 6.08
N THR A 169 1.78 7.95 5.10
CA THR A 169 2.27 8.42 3.81
C THR A 169 1.36 9.49 3.22
N LYS A 170 1.91 10.16 2.23
CA LYS A 170 1.31 11.24 1.47
C LYS A 170 1.48 10.93 0.00
N ILE A 171 0.37 10.73 -0.70
CA ILE A 171 0.35 10.33 -2.10
C ILE A 171 -0.23 11.48 -2.92
N PRO A 172 0.51 12.03 -3.90
CA PRO A 172 -0.04 13.04 -4.80
C PRO A 172 -1.21 12.48 -5.60
N LEU A 173 -2.26 13.28 -5.79
CA LEU A 173 -3.40 12.93 -6.63
C LEU A 173 -3.42 13.82 -7.88
N GLN A 174 -3.77 13.22 -9.02
CA GLN A 174 -3.93 13.90 -10.30
C GLN A 174 -5.38 13.75 -10.79
N PRO A 175 -6.15 14.85 -10.83
CA PRO A 175 -7.48 14.90 -11.42
C PRO A 175 -7.52 14.93 -12.94
#